data_AF-X0Z619-F1
#
_entry.id   AF-X0Z619-F1
#
_cell.length_a   1.000
_cell.length_b   1.000
_cell.length_c   1.000
_cell.angle_alpha   90.00
_cell.angle_beta   90.00
_cell.angle_gamma   90.00
#
_symmetry.space_group_name_H-M   'P 1'
#
loop_
_entity.id
_entity.type
_entity.pdbx_description
1 polymer ?
#
loop_
_entity_poly.entity_id
_entity_poly.type
_entity_poly.pdbx_seq_one_letter_code
_entity_poly.pdbx_strand_id
1 'polypeptide(L)' 'MYVDFIRFEPGGRILTQDDVIPEHVKFENQSEYKNTDTVAKKLKDSFDFIWREFGFNRSINYNKSGNWASGR' A
#
# COMPACT_ATOMS: atom_id res chain seq x y z
N MET A 1 -19.96 -16.35 -17.88
CA MET A 1 -19.47 -15.77 -16.61
C MET A 1 -18.56 -14.62 -17.01
N TYR A 2 -19.05 -13.38 -16.96
CA TYR A 2 -18.22 -12.19 -17.24
C TYR A 2 -17.36 -11.97 -16.01
N VAL A 3 -16.06 -12.22 -16.11
CA VAL A 3 -15.11 -11.82 -15.08
C VAL A 3 -14.87 -10.34 -15.30
N ASP A 4 -15.28 -9.53 -14.34
CA ASP A 4 -15.25 -8.06 -14.43
C ASP A 4 -13.79 -7.61 -14.20
N PHE A 5 -12.96 -7.74 -15.24
CA PHE A 5 -11.51 -7.47 -15.17
C PHE A 5 -11.18 -6.05 -14.66
N ILE A 6 -12.12 -5.11 -14.81
CA ILE A 6 -12.02 -3.73 -14.33
C ILE A 6 -11.97 -3.67 -12.80
N ARG A 7 -12.54 -4.66 -12.08
CA ARG A 7 -12.53 -4.68 -10.61
C ARG A 7 -11.17 -4.97 -10.01
N PHE A 8 -10.34 -5.75 -10.71
CA PHE A 8 -9.08 -6.25 -10.17
C PHE A 8 -7.87 -5.40 -10.55
N GLU A 9 -8.07 -4.28 -11.25
CA GLU A 9 -7.00 -3.35 -11.60
C GLU A 9 -6.83 -2.25 -10.53
N PRO A 10 -5.59 -1.82 -10.23
CA PRO A 10 -5.35 -0.68 -9.37
C PRO A 10 -6.12 0.57 -9.86
N GLY A 11 -6.91 1.18 -8.97
CA GLY A 11 -7.72 2.35 -9.31
C GLY A 11 -9.08 2.04 -9.95
N GLY A 12 -9.48 0.76 -9.98
CA GLY A 12 -10.82 0.33 -10.36
C GLY A 12 -11.92 0.85 -9.41
N ARG A 13 -13.19 0.66 -9.79
CA ARG A 13 -14.32 1.07 -8.95
C ARG A 13 -14.43 0.15 -7.74
N ILE A 14 -14.25 0.71 -6.55
CA ILE A 14 -14.36 -0.02 -5.28
C ILE A 14 -15.85 -0.21 -4.94
N LEU A 15 -16.32 -1.46 -4.96
CA LEU A 15 -17.69 -1.85 -4.56
C LEU A 15 -17.68 -2.67 -3.27
N THR A 16 -16.62 -3.45 -3.03
CA THR A 16 -16.38 -4.23 -1.81
C THR A 16 -14.95 -4.00 -1.29
N GLN A 17 -14.66 -4.48 -0.09
CA GLN A 17 -13.31 -4.41 0.50
C GLN A 17 -12.26 -5.15 -0.33
N ASP A 18 -12.67 -6.22 -1.01
CA ASP A 18 -11.78 -7.02 -1.87
C ASP A 18 -11.35 -6.27 -3.15
N ASP A 19 -12.04 -5.18 -3.50
CA ASP A 19 -11.69 -4.34 -4.66
C ASP A 19 -10.59 -3.31 -4.32
N VAL A 20 -10.19 -3.19 -3.04
CA VAL A 20 -9.14 -2.24 -2.61
C VAL A 20 -7.77 -2.81 -2.97
N ILE A 21 -7.32 -2.52 -4.19
CA ILE A 21 -6.04 -3.00 -4.72
C ILE A 21 -5.10 -1.81 -4.89
N PRO A 22 -4.01 -1.71 -4.11
CA PRO A 22 -3.03 -0.64 -4.28
C PRO A 22 -2.21 -0.86 -5.57
N GLU A 23 -1.57 0.21 -6.04
CA GLU A 23 -0.65 0.13 -7.17
C GLU A 23 0.49 -0.86 -6.92
N HIS A 24 0.93 -1.51 -8.00
CA HIS A 24 2.03 -2.45 -7.96
C HIS A 24 3.35 -1.73 -7.70
N VAL A 25 4.01 -2.08 -6.61
CA VAL A 25 5.33 -1.56 -6.26
C VAL A 25 6.41 -2.41 -6.94
N LYS A 26 7.15 -1.80 -7.86
CA LYS A 26 8.32 -2.45 -8.50
C LYS A 26 9.58 -2.30 -7.64
N PHE A 27 10.28 -3.42 -7.46
CA PHE A 27 11.59 -3.49 -6.82
C PHE A 27 12.65 -3.69 -7.91
N GLU A 28 13.37 -2.62 -8.28
CA GLU A 28 14.29 -2.65 -9.42
C GLU A 28 15.62 -3.33 -9.09
N ASN A 29 16.11 -3.17 -7.86
CA ASN A 29 17.43 -3.64 -7.45
C ASN A 29 17.35 -4.40 -6.12
N GLN A 30 17.34 -5.74 -6.16
CA GLN A 30 17.19 -6.59 -4.96
C GLN A 30 18.25 -6.30 -3.88
N SER A 31 19.41 -5.75 -4.25
CA SER A 31 20.47 -5.38 -3.32
C SER A 31 20.10 -4.23 -2.38
N GLU A 32 19.18 -3.33 -2.79
CA GLU A 32 18.73 -2.18 -2.00
C GLU A 32 17.70 -2.57 -0.93
N TYR A 33 17.05 -3.74 -1.09
CA TYR A 33 15.94 -4.19 -0.26
C TYR A 33 16.30 -5.32 0.71
N LYS A 34 17.60 -5.48 1.01
CA LYS A 34 18.08 -6.47 1.99
C LYS A 34 17.61 -6.18 3.42
N ASN A 35 17.26 -4.93 3.71
CA ASN A 35 16.75 -4.51 4.99
C ASN A 35 15.22 -4.42 4.94
N THR A 36 14.56 -5.07 5.89
CA THR A 36 13.10 -5.01 6.09
C THR A 36 12.60 -3.57 6.23
N ASP A 37 13.39 -2.67 6.81
CA ASP A 37 13.05 -1.24 6.90
C ASP A 37 12.88 -0.58 5.53
N THR A 38 13.80 -0.87 4.60
CA THR A 38 13.75 -0.32 3.24
C THR A 38 12.54 -0.84 2.46
N VAL A 39 12.24 -2.13 2.61
CA VAL A 39 11.04 -2.73 2.02
C VAL A 39 9.78 -2.09 2.57
N ALA A 40 9.69 -1.94 3.89
CA ALA A 40 8.51 -1.39 4.54
C ALA A 40 8.28 0.08 4.11
N LYS A 41 9.34 0.90 4.05
CA LYS A 41 9.28 2.27 3.53
C LYS A 41 8.79 2.32 2.07
N LYS A 42 9.24 1.39 1.23
CA LYS A 42 8.83 1.30 -0.18
C LYS A 42 7.34 0.93 -0.33
N LEU A 43 6.80 0.13 0.60
CA LEU A 43 5.39 -0.29 0.63
C LEU A 43 4.47 0.71 1.36
N LYS A 44 5.01 1.74 2.01
CA LYS A 44 4.26 2.71 2.81
C LYS A 44 3.05 3.28 2.06
N ASP A 45 3.24 3.70 0.81
CA ASP A 45 2.16 4.37 0.06
C ASP A 45 1.03 3.39 -0.29
N SER A 46 1.35 2.10 -0.52
CA SER A 46 0.35 1.05 -0.69
C SER A 46 -0.45 0.82 0.60
N PHE A 47 0.21 0.80 1.76
CA PHE A 47 -0.49 0.69 3.05
C PHE A 47 -1.34 1.93 3.35
N ASP A 48 -0.83 3.13 3.08
CA ASP A 48 -1.57 4.38 3.25
C ASP A 48 -2.80 4.43 2.32
N PHE A 49 -2.69 3.93 1.09
CA PHE A 49 -3.82 3.78 0.17
C PHE A 49 -4.90 2.89 0.77
N ILE A 50 -4.55 1.66 1.17
CA ILE A 50 -5.50 0.72 1.77
C ILE A 50 -6.18 1.39 2.97
N TRP A 51 -5.41 1.97 3.89
CA TRP A 51 -5.95 2.57 5.12
C TRP A 51 -6.94 3.69 4.83
N ARG A 52 -6.67 4.53 3.83
CA ARG A 52 -7.56 5.61 3.41
C ARG A 52 -8.90 5.09 2.91
N GLU A 53 -8.90 4.01 2.14
CA GLU A 53 -10.15 3.38 1.67
C GLU A 53 -10.98 2.78 2.83
N PHE A 54 -10.34 2.43 3.94
CA PHE A 54 -11.01 2.03 5.20
C PHE A 54 -11.36 3.19 6.14
N GLY A 55 -11.19 4.45 5.71
CA GLY A 55 -11.53 5.63 6.51
C GLY A 55 -10.45 6.08 7.50
N PHE A 56 -9.23 5.55 7.39
CA PHE A 56 -8.08 5.99 8.19
C PHE A 56 -7.17 6.90 7.35
N ASN A 57 -6.91 8.12 7.81
CA ASN A 57 -6.16 9.12 7.02
C ASN A 57 -4.73 8.71 6.63
N ARG A 58 -4.10 7.77 7.36
CA ARG A 58 -2.74 7.24 7.09
C ARG A 58 -2.46 5.99 7.89
N SER A 59 -1.49 5.19 7.45
CA SER A 59 -0.94 4.11 8.28
C SER A 59 -0.25 4.70 9.51
N ILE A 60 -0.57 4.17 10.70
CA ILE A 60 0.01 4.63 11.98
C ILE A 60 1.49 4.23 12.08
N ASN A 61 1.97 3.41 11.14
CA ASN A 61 3.32 2.86 11.10
C ASN A 61 4.39 3.90 10.76
N TYR A 62 4.03 5.04 10.12
CA TYR A 62 5.00 6.06 9.70
C TYR A 62 4.65 7.47 10.17
N ASN A 63 5.67 8.25 10.53
CA ASN A 63 5.54 9.66 10.85
C ASN A 63 5.49 10.55 9.58
N LYS A 64 5.29 11.86 9.75
CA LYS A 64 5.22 12.83 8.62
C LYS A 64 6.51 12.87 7.78
N SER A 65 7.63 12.41 8.33
CA SER A 65 8.94 12.35 7.67
C SER A 65 9.22 11.00 7.00
N GLY A 66 8.26 10.06 7.00
CA GLY A 66 8.42 8.74 6.37
C GLY A 66 9.28 7.75 7.16
N ASN A 67 9.63 8.08 8.41
CA ASN A 67 10.29 7.15 9.33
C ASN A 67 9.24 6.36 10.10
N TRP A 68 9.60 5.18 10.60
CA TRP A 68 8.74 4.45 11.53
C TRP A 68 8.28 5.39 12.63
N ALA A 69 6.98 5.40 12.88
CA ALA A 69 6.44 6.00 14.08
C ALA A 69 6.94 5.12 15.24
N SER A 70 8.11 5.46 15.79
CA SER A 70 8.67 4.80 16.96
C SER A 70 7.57 4.67 18.00
N GLY A 71 7.21 3.42 18.31
CA GLY A 71 6.19 3.10 19.30
C GLY A 71 6.46 3.87 20.58
N ARG A 72 5.44 4.54 21.08
CA ARG A 72 5.36 4.84 22.50
C ARG A 72 4.71 3.66 23.17
#